data_AF-A0A258AKE7-F1
#
_entry.id   AF-A0A258AKE7-F1
#
_cell.length_a   1.000
_cell.length_b   1.000
_cell.length_c   1.000
_cell.angle_alpha   90.00
_cell.angle_beta   90.00
_cell.angle_gamma   90.00
#
_symmetry.space_group_name_H-M   'P 1'
#
loop_
_entity.id
_entity.type
_entity.pdbx_description
1 polymer ?
#
loop_
_entity_poly.entity_id
_entity_poly.type
_entity_poly.pdbx_seq_one_letter_code
_entity_poly.pdbx_strand_id
1 'polypeptide(L)'
;MGWMLVMFDLPVLTKAQRRTATEFRNALLEDGFFMVQFSVYTRACPDVDRMEKHAERLRKMVPEAGNVRVLFLTDAQWTRGLCLGGGNYERNHPPERIEMPKQIEFW
;
A
#
# COMPACT_ATOMS: atom_id res chain seq x y z
N MET A 1 -15.11 -1.08 8.19
CA MET A 1 -13.70 -0.71 8.03
C MET A 1 -13.03 -1.65 7.04
N GLY A 2 -12.14 -1.14 6.20
CA GLY A 2 -11.47 -1.91 5.15
C GLY A 2 -10.03 -1.48 4.95
N TRP A 3 -9.49 -1.85 3.79
CA TRP A 3 -8.10 -1.68 3.42
C TRP A 3 -8.04 -1.04 2.04
N MET A 4 -7.16 -0.06 1.88
CA MET A 4 -6.82 0.51 0.59
C MET A 4 -5.52 -0.13 0.11
N LEU A 5 -5.60 -0.97 -0.92
CA LEU A 5 -4.47 -1.59 -1.57
C LEU A 5 -4.05 -0.75 -2.78
N VAL A 6 -2.77 -0.41 -2.85
CA VAL A 6 -2.13 0.35 -3.93
C VAL A 6 -1.09 -0.53 -4.59
N MET A 7 -1.25 -0.73 -5.88
CA MET A 7 -0.30 -1.44 -6.74
C MET A 7 0.23 -0.47 -7.77
N PHE A 8 1.52 -0.53 -8.08
CA PHE A 8 2.08 0.37 -9.08
C PHE A 8 3.14 -0.28 -9.96
N ASP A 9 3.29 0.26 -11.15
CA ASP A 9 4.40 0.00 -12.05
C ASP A 9 4.95 1.35 -12.52
N LEU A 10 6.16 1.67 -12.07
CA LEU A 10 6.82 2.94 -12.36
C LEU A 10 8.09 2.67 -13.15
N PRO A 11 8.43 3.51 -14.14
CA PRO A 11 9.69 3.37 -14.85
C PRO A 11 10.88 3.59 -13.90
N VAL A 12 11.97 2.82 -14.08
CA VAL A 12 13.16 2.85 -13.20
C VAL A 12 14.49 2.76 -13.96
N LEU A 13 14.49 2.96 -15.28
CA LEU A 13 15.67 2.79 -16.14
C LEU A 13 16.68 3.92 -15.94
N THR A 14 16.21 5.17 -15.83
CA THR A 14 17.07 6.34 -15.63
C THR A 14 17.23 6.71 -14.15
N LYS A 15 18.26 7.48 -13.82
CA LYS A 15 18.47 7.98 -12.45
C LYS A 15 17.31 8.87 -11.99
N ALA A 16 16.74 9.68 -12.88
CA ALA A 16 15.59 10.52 -12.59
C ALA A 16 14.34 9.66 -12.30
N GLN A 17 14.08 8.66 -13.13
CA GLN A 17 12.99 7.70 -12.94
C GLN A 17 13.07 6.96 -11.61
N ARG A 18 14.26 6.45 -11.24
CA ARG A 18 14.49 5.81 -9.92
C ARG A 18 14.22 6.75 -8.76
N ARG A 19 14.62 8.03 -8.90
CA ARG A 19 14.36 9.06 -7.88
C ARG A 19 12.87 9.27 -7.71
N THR A 20 12.12 9.48 -8.79
CA THR A 20 10.66 9.64 -8.75
C THR A 20 9.96 8.41 -8.15
N ALA A 21 10.37 7.19 -8.52
CA ALA A 21 9.83 5.97 -7.94
C ALA A 21 10.10 5.86 -6.43
N THR A 22 11.29 6.29 -5.99
CA THR A 22 11.67 6.34 -4.57
C THR A 22 10.85 7.38 -3.81
N GLU A 23 10.64 8.56 -4.40
CA GLU A 23 9.84 9.64 -3.82
C GLU A 23 8.37 9.20 -3.66
N PHE A 24 7.78 8.57 -4.68
CA PHE A 24 6.41 8.03 -4.58
C PHE A 24 6.30 6.96 -3.49
N ARG A 25 7.25 6.03 -3.43
CA ARG A 25 7.32 5.02 -2.36
C ARG A 25 7.38 5.66 -0.98
N ASN A 26 8.22 6.67 -0.80
CA ASN A 26 8.40 7.32 0.50
C ASN A 26 7.13 8.09 0.90
N ALA A 27 6.47 8.74 -0.07
CA ALA A 27 5.19 9.41 0.17
C ALA A 27 4.09 8.44 0.63
N LEU A 28 4.04 7.22 0.08
CA LEU A 28 3.15 6.17 0.58
C LEU A 28 3.46 5.79 2.04
N LEU A 29 4.74 5.59 2.37
CA LEU A 29 5.14 5.25 3.73
C LEU A 29 4.80 6.38 4.72
N GLU A 30 5.02 7.63 4.34
CA GLU A 30 4.70 8.82 5.14
C GLU A 30 3.19 9.02 5.35
N ASP A 31 2.35 8.72 4.34
CA ASP A 31 0.89 8.70 4.49
C ASP A 31 0.39 7.44 5.25
N GLY A 32 1.32 6.61 5.74
CA GLY A 32 1.07 5.46 6.61
C GLY A 32 0.56 4.23 5.87
N PHE A 33 0.95 4.06 4.61
CA PHE A 33 0.88 2.76 3.94
C PHE A 33 2.05 1.89 4.40
N PHE A 34 1.83 0.58 4.40
CA PHE A 34 2.84 -0.42 4.66
C PHE A 34 3.03 -1.30 3.42
N MET A 35 4.26 -1.76 3.22
CA MET A 35 4.64 -2.55 2.06
C MET A 35 4.29 -4.02 2.27
N VAL A 36 3.45 -4.60 1.40
CA VAL A 36 3.07 -6.02 1.43
C VAL A 36 3.99 -6.84 0.55
N GLN A 37 4.23 -6.36 -0.67
CA GLN A 37 5.14 -6.94 -1.66
C GLN A 37 5.84 -5.82 -2.43
N PHE A 38 6.78 -6.16 -3.33
CA PHE A 38 7.35 -5.16 -4.22
C PHE A 38 6.25 -4.49 -5.03
N SER A 39 6.24 -3.15 -4.99
CA SER A 39 5.24 -2.30 -5.63
C SER A 39 3.79 -2.54 -5.20
N VAL A 40 3.57 -3.17 -4.03
CA VAL A 40 2.24 -3.39 -3.45
C VAL A 40 2.23 -2.90 -2.01
N TYR A 41 1.36 -1.93 -1.73
CA TYR A 41 1.25 -1.23 -0.47
C TYR A 41 -0.20 -1.23 0.00
N THR A 42 -0.45 -1.24 1.31
CA THR A 42 -1.83 -1.07 1.81
C THR A 42 -1.89 -0.27 3.09
N ARG A 43 -3.10 0.22 3.39
CA ARG A 43 -3.42 1.07 4.52
C ARG A 43 -4.79 0.70 5.09
N ALA A 44 -4.86 0.57 6.40
CA ALA A 44 -6.13 0.41 7.11
C ALA A 44 -6.97 1.70 7.00
N CYS A 45 -8.20 1.57 6.55
CA CYS A 45 -9.17 2.66 6.42
C CYS A 45 -10.40 2.33 7.26
N PRO A 46 -10.58 2.99 8.42
CA PRO A 46 -11.69 2.69 9.30
C PRO A 46 -13.06 2.99 8.69
N ASP A 47 -13.16 4.13 8.04
CA ASP A 47 -14.41 4.64 7.51
C ASP A 47 -14.22 5.09 6.05
N VAL A 48 -15.36 5.36 5.40
CA VAL A 48 -15.39 5.79 4.00
C VAL A 48 -14.74 7.17 3.84
N ASP A 49 -14.91 8.07 4.81
CA ASP A 49 -14.35 9.43 4.73
C ASP A 49 -12.81 9.39 4.71
N ARG A 50 -12.19 8.55 5.54
CA ARG A 50 -10.73 8.33 5.52
C ARG A 50 -10.29 7.67 4.22
N MET A 51 -11.05 6.70 3.73
CA MET A 51 -10.77 6.07 2.45
C MET A 51 -10.75 7.10 1.32
N GLU A 52 -11.78 7.95 1.21
CA GLU A 52 -11.86 9.01 0.20
C GLU A 52 -10.75 10.05 0.37
N LYS A 53 -10.48 10.49 1.60
CA LYS A 53 -9.41 11.44 1.90
C LYS A 53 -8.04 10.93 1.48
N HIS A 54 -7.74 9.66 1.75
CA HIS A 54 -6.48 9.05 1.35
C HIS A 54 -6.43 8.79 -0.16
N ALA A 55 -7.55 8.48 -0.81
CA ALA A 55 -7.62 8.38 -2.27
C ALA A 55 -7.32 9.72 -2.94
N GLU A 56 -7.85 10.82 -2.43
CA GLU A 56 -7.58 12.17 -2.94
C GLU A 56 -6.13 12.60 -2.73
N ARG A 57 -5.51 12.25 -1.60
CA ARG A 57 -4.06 12.44 -1.41
C ARG A 57 -3.26 11.63 -2.41
N LEU A 58 -3.61 10.34 -2.57
CA LEU A 58 -2.92 9.45 -3.49
C LEU A 58 -2.95 9.97 -4.92
N ARG A 59 -4.10 10.46 -5.40
CA ARG A 59 -4.24 11.09 -6.73
C ARG A 59 -3.23 12.21 -6.97
N LYS A 60 -2.90 12.99 -5.94
CA LYS A 60 -1.92 14.09 -6.01
C LYS A 60 -0.47 13.61 -5.94
N MET A 61 -0.22 12.42 -5.39
CA MET A 61 1.10 11.82 -5.27
C MET A 61 1.51 11.01 -6.50
N VAL A 62 0.55 10.55 -7.32
CA VAL A 62 0.83 9.72 -8.50
C VAL A 62 1.77 10.47 -9.45
N PRO A 63 2.94 9.90 -9.80
CA PRO A 63 3.84 10.51 -10.76
C PRO A 63 3.23 10.49 -12.17
N GLU A 64 3.61 11.48 -12.99
CA GLU A 64 3.11 11.64 -14.36
C GLU A 64 3.34 10.38 -15.24
N ALA A 65 4.51 9.75 -15.07
CA ALA A 65 4.85 8.50 -15.75
C ALA A 65 4.69 7.31 -14.80
N GLY A 66 3.74 6.42 -15.10
CA GLY A 66 3.53 5.19 -14.35
C GLY A 66 2.09 4.69 -14.42
N ASN A 67 1.87 3.45 -13.99
CA ASN A 67 0.55 2.89 -13.78
C ASN A 67 0.33 2.70 -12.28
N VAL A 68 -0.71 3.31 -11.73
CA VAL A 68 -1.10 3.12 -10.32
C VAL A 68 -2.53 2.61 -10.28
N ARG A 69 -2.75 1.49 -9.59
CA ARG A 69 -4.06 0.87 -9.40
C ARG A 69 -4.38 0.81 -7.91
N VAL A 70 -5.61 1.20 -7.58
CA VAL A 70 -6.10 1.23 -6.20
C VAL A 70 -7.30 0.29 -6.09
N LEU A 71 -7.30 -0.57 -5.08
CA LEU A 71 -8.40 -1.45 -4.74
C LEU A 71 -8.83 -1.24 -3.29
N PHE A 72 -10.14 -1.29 -3.06
CA PHE A 72 -10.69 -1.30 -1.72
C PHE A 72 -11.10 -2.72 -1.36
N LEU A 73 -10.60 -3.20 -0.23
CA LEU A 73 -10.90 -4.51 0.31
C LEU A 73 -11.59 -4.33 1.65
N THR A 74 -12.67 -5.07 1.90
CA THR A 74 -13.21 -5.15 3.26
C THR A 74 -12.22 -5.87 4.17
N ASP A 75 -12.30 -5.61 5.48
CA ASP A 75 -11.45 -6.32 6.45
C ASP A 75 -11.63 -7.85 6.39
N ALA A 76 -12.87 -8.32 6.16
CA ALA A 76 -13.17 -9.73 5.97
C ALA A 76 -12.51 -10.32 4.70
N GLN A 77 -12.47 -9.58 3.59
CA GLN A 77 -11.78 -10.01 2.37
C GLN A 77 -10.26 -10.06 2.58
N TRP A 78 -9.70 -9.06 3.24
CA TRP A 78 -8.27 -9.00 3.56
C TRP A 78 -7.84 -10.18 4.44
N THR A 79 -8.57 -10.42 5.53
CA THR A 79 -8.27 -11.50 6.50
C THR A 79 -8.39 -12.89 5.89
N ARG A 80 -9.26 -13.07 4.89
CA ARG A 80 -9.40 -14.34 4.14
C ARG A 80 -8.34 -14.52 3.05
N GLY A 81 -7.53 -13.50 2.78
CA GLY A 81 -6.45 -13.56 1.81
C GLY A 81 -5.42 -14.62 2.17
N LEU A 82 -4.86 -15.28 1.15
CA LEU A 82 -3.82 -16.29 1.31
C LEU A 82 -2.46 -15.68 0.98
N CYS A 83 -1.48 -15.91 1.85
CA CYS A 83 -0.08 -15.60 1.58
C CYS A 83 0.67 -16.92 1.38
N LEU A 84 1.07 -17.20 0.13
CA LEU A 84 1.78 -18.41 -0.25
C LEU A 84 3.21 -18.03 -0.64
N GLY A 85 4.20 -18.58 0.07
CA GLY A 85 5.63 -18.36 -0.19
C GLY A 85 6.34 -19.68 -0.50
N GLY A 86 7.33 -19.63 -1.39
CA GLY A 86 8.21 -20.78 -1.64
C GLY A 86 9.16 -21.03 -0.46
N GLY A 87 9.59 -22.28 -0.26
CA GLY A 87 10.43 -22.68 0.88
C GLY A 87 11.78 -21.96 1.01
N ASN A 88 12.25 -21.32 -0.07
CA ASN A 88 13.50 -20.55 -0.11
C ASN A 88 13.25 -19.03 -0.20
N TYR A 89 12.06 -18.55 0.19
CA TYR A 89 11.75 -17.13 0.16
C TYR A 89 12.43 -16.42 1.33
N GLU A 90 13.65 -15.93 1.10
CA GLU A 90 14.40 -15.14 2.06
C GLU A 90 14.01 -13.66 1.96
N ARG A 91 13.14 -13.21 2.87
CA ARG A 91 12.93 -11.78 3.12
C ARG A 91 13.11 -11.50 4.61
N ASN A 92 13.90 -10.46 4.91
CA ASN A 92 14.19 -9.98 6.27
C ASN A 92 12.97 -9.41 7.03
N HIS A 93 11.80 -9.41 6.40
CA HIS A 93 10.51 -9.16 7.02
C HIS A 93 9.55 -10.22 6.46
N PRO A 94 9.28 -11.34 7.18
CA PRO A 94 8.01 -12.01 6.97
C PRO A 94 6.91 -10.93 7.05
N PRO A 95 5.82 -11.02 6.28
CA PRO A 95 4.71 -10.12 6.51
C PRO A 95 4.23 -10.40 7.94
N GLU A 96 4.71 -9.62 8.92
CA GLU A 96 4.05 -9.51 10.21
C GLU A 96 2.59 -9.31 9.88
N ARG A 97 1.72 -10.12 10.47
CA ARG A 97 0.30 -10.05 10.18
C ARG A 97 -0.12 -8.60 10.41
N ILE A 98 -0.46 -7.90 9.32
CA ILE A 98 -0.71 -6.47 9.41
C ILE A 98 -2.13 -6.34 9.92
N GLU A 99 -2.23 -6.26 11.24
CA GLU A 99 -3.48 -6.07 11.95
C GLU A 99 -3.84 -4.60 11.95
N MET A 100 -5.14 -4.31 11.91
CA MET A 100 -5.61 -2.94 12.05
C MET A 100 -5.14 -2.42 13.42
N PRO A 101 -4.45 -1.28 13.49
CA PRO A 101 -4.00 -0.74 14.76
C PRO A 101 -5.19 -0.57 15.71
N LYS A 102 -5.13 -1.09 16.93
CA LYS A 102 -6.21 -1.02 17.94
C LYS A 102 -6.73 0.41 18.16
N GLN A 103 -5.88 1.42 17.98
CA GLN A 103 -6.25 2.83 18.11
C GLN A 103 -7.26 3.32 17.05
N ILE A 104 -7.40 2.59 15.94
CA ILE A 104 -8.33 2.88 14.84
C ILE A 104 -9.72 2.26 15.11
N GLU A 105 -9.83 1.29 16.03
CA GLU A 105 -11.11 0.61 16.35
C GLU A 105 -12.04 1.42 17.26
N PHE A 106 -11.53 2.43 17.98
CA PHE A 106 -12.27 3.19 18.99
C PHE A 106 -12.90 4.50 18.48
N TRP A 107 -13.12 4.63 17.18
CA TRP A 107 -13.82 5.76 16.57
C TRP A 107 -15.03 5.29 15.77
#